data_AF-A0A8T0MUZ6-F1
#
_entry.id   AF-A0A8T0MUZ6-F1
#
_cell.length_a   1.000
_cell.length_b   1.000
_cell.length_c   1.000
_cell.angle_alpha   90.00
_cell.angle_beta   90.00
_cell.angle_gamma   90.00
#
_symmetry.space_group_name_H-M   'P 1'
#
loop_
_entity.id
_entity.type
_entity.pdbx_description
1 polymer ?
#
loop_
_entity_poly.entity_id
_entity_poly.type
_entity_poly.pdbx_seq_one_letter_code
_entity_poly.pdbx_strand_id
1 'polypeptide(L)'
;METKQGLQHKQSKSRRSVVMNPAGAFYSPAPPFAMAMPALPHAPAALHPTAVPMPAPAAFYPAAVPMQAPAVFYPGVPMQAPPPPPPPFRVPVNAVWADNFDAVRRDMGYFAAHARCVAVKVHYPGVIHGVGQDLGALTAEKRYAVLKANVDALKPLQVGLAVATDDGRFASWEFNLSDFDPVADPHAVQSLLHLGRRGLNYLEHRLRGVPMEELTRALRRSGLLSSRPGVSLVTHTGAYHLAYLMKVLNGGDPLPGDMAGFLGSVRRSLGEDVYDVARMVADCRDMPVGLEHIAGRLKLAPPLALHPLAGAGSVLALEAFIILRYHQFRGDVTTYRGVVHGLQTV
;
A
#
# COMPACT_ATOMS: atom_id res chain seq x y z
N MET A 1 59.93 21.39 40.81
CA MET A 1 60.78 20.21 41.04
C MET A 1 60.20 19.09 40.19
N GLU A 2 60.29 19.11 38.86
CA GLU A 2 61.48 18.96 38.00
C GLU A 2 62.37 17.79 38.37
N THR A 3 62.25 16.69 37.61
CA THR A 3 63.41 16.00 37.04
C THR A 3 63.03 15.29 35.74
N LYS A 4 63.70 15.68 34.65
CA LYS A 4 63.71 15.08 33.32
C LYS A 4 64.83 14.02 33.24
N GLN A 5 64.56 12.89 32.58
CA GLN A 5 65.48 12.09 31.75
C GLN A 5 64.56 11.38 30.71
N GLY A 6 64.74 11.36 29.39
CA GLY A 6 65.84 11.72 28.51
C GLY A 6 66.53 10.47 27.93
N LEU A 7 66.05 9.90 26.81
CA LEU A 7 66.80 9.59 25.57
C LEU A 7 66.11 8.57 24.61
N GLN A 8 65.88 9.04 23.38
CA GLN A 8 66.28 8.48 22.07
C GLN A 8 65.88 7.03 21.65
N HIS A 9 64.97 6.89 20.68
CA HIS A 9 65.18 6.83 19.20
C HIS A 9 65.44 5.41 18.65
N LYS A 10 64.44 4.86 17.93
CA LYS A 10 64.66 4.08 16.70
C LYS A 10 63.43 4.19 15.79
N GLN A 11 63.55 5.06 14.78
CA GLN A 11 62.73 5.03 13.59
C GLN A 11 63.10 3.80 12.76
N SER A 12 62.11 3.07 12.25
CA SER A 12 62.29 2.22 11.07
C SER A 12 61.27 2.63 10.01
N LYS A 13 61.79 3.25 8.95
CA LYS A 13 61.11 3.56 7.70
C LYS A 13 61.05 2.29 6.87
N SER A 14 59.90 1.98 6.27
CA SER A 14 59.86 1.25 5.01
C SER A 14 58.98 2.02 4.03
N ARG A 15 59.65 2.80 3.17
CA ARG A 15 59.09 3.33 1.93
C ARG A 15 59.40 2.31 0.83
N ARG A 16 58.38 1.89 0.08
CA ARG A 16 58.55 1.55 -1.33
C ARG A 16 57.44 2.23 -2.13
N SER A 17 57.83 3.32 -2.76
CA SER A 17 57.14 3.99 -3.85
C SER A 17 57.76 3.52 -5.16
N VAL A 18 56.93 3.05 -6.10
CA VAL A 18 57.30 2.91 -7.51
C VAL A 18 56.13 3.37 -8.39
N VAL A 19 56.26 4.62 -8.85
CA VAL A 19 56.07 5.09 -10.25
C VAL A 19 54.68 4.99 -10.90
N MET A 20 54.10 6.18 -11.14
CA MET A 20 53.09 6.47 -12.16
C MET A 20 53.75 6.68 -13.53
N ASN A 21 53.12 6.19 -14.61
CA ASN A 21 52.88 6.94 -15.85
C ASN A 21 51.85 6.22 -16.76
N PRO A 22 51.24 6.87 -17.77
CA PRO A 22 49.79 6.86 -17.96
C PRO A 22 49.34 6.39 -19.36
N ALA A 23 48.03 6.51 -19.58
CA ALA A 23 47.28 6.47 -20.85
C ALA A 23 46.79 5.10 -21.34
N GLY A 24 45.48 5.03 -21.62
CA GLY A 24 44.93 4.07 -22.59
C GLY A 24 43.58 3.45 -22.23
N ALA A 25 42.53 3.98 -22.86
CA ALA A 25 41.31 3.27 -23.28
C ALA A 25 40.24 2.88 -22.24
N PHE A 26 39.10 3.56 -22.40
CA PHE A 26 37.76 3.14 -22.01
C PHE A 26 37.45 1.72 -22.48
N TYR A 27 36.94 0.87 -21.58
CA TYR A 27 36.12 -0.29 -21.97
C TYR A 27 34.99 -0.49 -20.96
N SER A 28 33.77 -0.51 -21.51
CA SER A 28 32.50 -0.80 -20.86
C SER A 28 32.24 -2.31 -20.88
N PRO A 29 31.78 -2.96 -19.80
CA PRO A 29 31.33 -4.35 -19.87
C PRO A 29 29.84 -4.44 -20.24
N ALA A 30 29.57 -5.02 -21.41
CA ALA A 30 28.27 -5.49 -21.87
C ALA A 30 27.88 -6.83 -21.17
N PRO A 31 26.58 -7.21 -21.16
CA PRO A 31 26.05 -8.26 -20.29
C PRO A 31 26.27 -9.67 -20.87
N PRO A 32 26.31 -10.73 -20.03
CA PRO A 32 26.41 -12.09 -20.54
C PRO A 32 25.04 -12.67 -20.94
N PHE A 33 25.03 -13.20 -22.16
CA PHE A 33 24.32 -14.40 -22.64
C PHE A 33 22.78 -14.43 -22.68
N ALA A 34 22.27 -14.20 -23.90
CA ALA A 34 21.00 -14.74 -24.38
C ALA A 34 21.16 -16.25 -24.65
N MET A 35 20.38 -17.09 -23.96
CA MET A 35 20.20 -18.50 -24.32
C MET A 35 19.16 -18.62 -25.44
N ALA A 36 19.55 -19.36 -26.48
CA ALA A 36 18.75 -19.67 -27.65
C ALA A 36 17.50 -20.50 -27.29
N MET A 37 16.36 -20.14 -27.88
CA MET A 37 15.14 -20.93 -27.89
C MET A 37 15.33 -22.19 -28.74
N PRO A 38 14.91 -23.39 -28.29
CA PRO A 38 14.83 -24.55 -29.15
C PRO A 38 13.59 -24.47 -30.06
N ALA A 39 13.79 -24.79 -31.33
CA ALA A 39 12.76 -24.88 -32.35
C ALA A 39 11.73 -25.98 -32.03
N LEU A 40 10.45 -25.68 -32.25
CA LEU A 40 9.34 -26.63 -32.19
C LEU A 40 9.46 -27.68 -33.31
N PRO A 41 9.26 -28.98 -33.03
CA PRO A 41 9.19 -29.99 -34.08
C PRO A 41 7.84 -29.95 -34.81
N HIS A 42 7.90 -30.05 -36.14
CA HIS A 42 6.76 -30.25 -37.04
C HIS A 42 6.00 -31.54 -36.69
N ALA A 43 4.67 -31.44 -36.55
CA ALA A 43 3.75 -32.57 -36.50
C ALA A 43 3.18 -32.85 -37.92
N PRO A 44 2.96 -34.13 -38.29
CA PRO A 44 2.55 -34.51 -39.64
C PRO A 44 1.04 -34.40 -39.86
N ALA A 45 0.65 -34.23 -41.12
CA ALA A 45 -0.72 -34.18 -41.60
C ALA A 45 -1.46 -35.52 -41.44
N ALA A 46 -2.72 -35.47 -40.98
CA ALA A 46 -3.65 -36.60 -41.05
C ALA A 46 -5.11 -36.13 -41.27
N LEU A 47 -5.57 -36.38 -42.50
CA LEU A 47 -6.87 -36.92 -42.93
C LEU A 47 -8.18 -36.51 -42.22
N HIS A 48 -9.05 -35.87 -43.00
CA HIS A 48 -10.48 -35.70 -42.75
C HIS A 48 -11.22 -37.04 -42.69
N PRO A 49 -12.20 -37.19 -41.77
CA PRO A 49 -13.35 -38.03 -41.97
C PRO A 49 -14.59 -37.19 -42.28
N THR A 50 -15.23 -37.52 -43.40
CA THR A 50 -16.58 -37.15 -43.77
C THR A 50 -17.60 -37.73 -42.77
N ALA A 51 -18.54 -36.91 -42.31
CA ALA A 51 -19.70 -37.37 -41.54
C ALA A 51 -20.99 -36.83 -42.17
N VAL A 52 -21.88 -37.77 -42.48
CA VAL A 52 -23.18 -37.66 -43.14
C VAL A 52 -24.21 -37.01 -42.21
N PRO A 53 -25.15 -36.18 -42.70
CA PRO A 53 -26.22 -35.63 -41.86
C PRO A 53 -27.37 -36.65 -41.70
N MET A 54 -27.81 -36.87 -40.46
CA MET A 54 -29.05 -37.57 -40.12
C MET A 54 -30.08 -36.57 -39.56
N PRO A 55 -31.40 -36.74 -39.83
CA PRO A 55 -32.43 -35.76 -39.52
C PRO A 55 -32.95 -35.89 -38.07
N ALA A 56 -33.27 -34.77 -37.43
CA ALA A 56 -33.96 -34.74 -36.14
C ALA A 56 -35.49 -34.64 -36.33
N PRO A 57 -36.29 -35.31 -35.49
CA PRO A 57 -37.74 -35.43 -35.65
C PRO A 57 -38.50 -34.19 -35.19
N ALA A 58 -39.63 -33.96 -35.86
CA ALA A 58 -40.60 -32.90 -35.57
C ALA A 58 -41.28 -33.11 -34.21
N ALA A 59 -41.31 -32.06 -33.39
CA ALA A 59 -42.20 -31.95 -32.24
C ALA A 59 -42.99 -30.64 -32.35
N PHE A 60 -44.31 -30.82 -32.48
CA PHE A 60 -45.32 -29.78 -32.48
C PHE A 60 -45.32 -29.01 -31.15
N TYR A 61 -45.31 -27.67 -31.21
CA TYR A 61 -45.79 -26.81 -30.13
C TYR A 61 -46.81 -25.81 -30.71
N PRO A 62 -47.97 -25.62 -30.06
CA PRO A 62 -49.05 -24.77 -30.55
C PRO A 62 -48.70 -23.28 -30.45
N ALA A 63 -49.25 -22.49 -31.37
CA ALA A 63 -49.05 -21.05 -31.48
C ALA A 63 -49.41 -20.32 -30.17
N ALA A 64 -48.44 -19.60 -29.60
CA ALA A 64 -48.66 -18.65 -28.52
C ALA A 64 -49.22 -17.34 -29.10
N VAL A 65 -50.40 -16.96 -28.64
CA VAL A 65 -51.07 -15.67 -28.90
C VAL A 65 -50.24 -14.54 -28.26
N PRO A 66 -49.95 -13.42 -28.94
CA PRO A 66 -49.23 -12.32 -28.32
C PRO A 66 -50.12 -11.61 -27.28
N MET A 67 -49.79 -11.75 -26.00
CA MET A 67 -50.30 -10.89 -24.92
C MET A 67 -49.65 -9.50 -25.07
N GLN A 68 -50.43 -8.50 -25.47
CA GLN A 68 -50.04 -7.10 -25.31
C GLN A 68 -50.13 -6.72 -23.83
N ALA A 69 -49.02 -6.28 -23.25
CA ALA A 69 -48.99 -5.67 -21.93
C ALA A 69 -49.57 -4.23 -22.01
N PRO A 70 -50.39 -3.78 -21.04
CA PRO A 70 -50.90 -2.42 -21.04
C PRO A 70 -49.77 -1.42 -20.72
N ALA A 71 -49.63 -0.41 -21.57
CA ALA A 71 -48.73 0.72 -21.33
C ALA A 71 -49.32 1.62 -20.24
N VAL A 72 -48.86 1.47 -19.00
CA VAL A 72 -49.12 2.44 -17.93
C VAL A 72 -47.98 3.47 -17.97
N PHE A 73 -48.32 4.68 -18.39
CA PHE A 73 -47.42 5.82 -18.51
C PHE A 73 -47.22 6.43 -17.10
N TYR A 74 -46.06 6.22 -16.48
CA TYR A 74 -45.66 6.98 -15.29
C TYR A 74 -45.01 8.30 -15.75
N PRO A 75 -45.53 9.47 -15.35
CA PRO A 75 -44.90 10.75 -15.69
C PRO A 75 -43.51 10.83 -15.06
N GLY A 76 -42.53 11.16 -15.89
CA GLY A 76 -41.11 11.09 -15.57
C GLY A 76 -40.71 12.00 -14.41
N VAL A 77 -40.21 11.39 -13.35
CA VAL A 77 -39.28 12.07 -12.43
C VAL A 77 -38.00 12.30 -13.24
N PRO A 78 -37.53 13.55 -13.42
CA PRO A 78 -36.29 13.78 -14.11
C PRO A 78 -35.19 13.01 -13.35
N MET A 79 -34.53 12.09 -14.05
CA MET A 79 -33.31 11.46 -13.56
C MET A 79 -32.34 12.59 -13.22
N GLN A 80 -32.22 12.93 -11.93
CA GLN A 80 -31.17 13.81 -11.47
C GLN A 80 -29.86 13.18 -11.93
N ALA A 81 -29.14 13.91 -12.79
CA ALA A 81 -27.79 13.53 -13.15
C ALA A 81 -27.02 13.25 -11.85
N PRO A 82 -26.18 12.20 -11.78
CA PRO A 82 -25.34 12.00 -10.63
C PRO A 82 -24.60 13.30 -10.33
N PRO A 83 -24.47 13.69 -9.05
CA PRO A 83 -23.80 14.94 -8.70
C PRO A 83 -22.43 14.98 -9.39
N PRO A 84 -22.01 16.16 -9.89
CA PRO A 84 -20.71 16.29 -10.51
C PRO A 84 -19.65 15.74 -9.55
N PRO A 85 -18.60 15.07 -10.07
CA PRO A 85 -17.54 14.59 -9.20
C PRO A 85 -17.02 15.76 -8.36
N PRO A 86 -16.78 15.58 -7.06
CA PRO A 86 -16.17 16.62 -6.25
C PRO A 86 -14.91 17.10 -6.96
N PRO A 87 -14.59 18.41 -6.90
CA PRO A 87 -13.37 18.92 -7.50
C PRO A 87 -12.18 18.08 -6.98
N PRO A 88 -11.23 17.71 -7.85
CA PRO A 88 -10.14 16.83 -7.48
C PRO A 88 -9.43 17.35 -6.24
N PHE A 89 -9.13 16.45 -5.31
CA PHE A 89 -8.47 16.81 -4.06
C PHE A 89 -7.02 17.23 -4.34
N ARG A 90 -6.78 18.53 -4.55
CA ARG A 90 -5.43 19.11 -4.56
C ARG A 90 -4.92 19.26 -3.13
N VAL A 91 -4.76 18.14 -2.45
CA VAL A 91 -4.35 18.11 -1.04
C VAL A 91 -2.81 18.12 -0.97
N PRO A 92 -2.20 19.12 -0.29
CA PRO A 92 -0.78 19.07 0.02
C PRO A 92 -0.51 17.95 1.02
N VAL A 93 0.51 17.14 0.71
CA VAL A 93 1.04 16.15 1.64
C VAL A 93 2.03 16.83 2.56
N ASN A 94 1.69 16.96 3.83
CA ASN A 94 2.57 17.58 4.80
C ASN A 94 3.61 16.56 5.27
N ALA A 95 4.87 16.74 4.84
CA ALA A 95 5.98 15.96 5.37
C ALA A 95 6.19 16.31 6.86
N VAL A 96 6.16 15.30 7.72
CA VAL A 96 6.28 15.45 9.16
C VAL A 96 7.59 14.84 9.63
N TRP A 97 8.38 15.69 10.29
CA TRP A 97 9.69 15.44 10.85
C TRP A 97 9.66 15.88 12.32
N ALA A 98 10.71 15.58 13.10
CA ALA A 98 10.76 15.92 14.51
C ALA A 98 10.58 17.43 14.79
N ASP A 99 11.10 18.29 13.90
CA ASP A 99 11.07 19.75 14.06
C ASP A 99 9.67 20.37 13.92
N ASN A 100 8.76 19.74 13.16
CA ASN A 100 7.40 20.21 12.95
C ASN A 100 6.32 19.30 13.57
N PHE A 101 6.72 18.18 14.19
CA PHE A 101 5.79 17.19 14.73
C PHE A 101 4.84 17.76 15.78
N ASP A 102 5.32 18.64 16.66
CA ASP A 102 4.49 19.25 17.72
C ASP A 102 3.39 20.17 17.16
N ALA A 103 3.60 20.79 16.00
CA ALA A 103 2.56 21.56 15.33
C ALA A 103 1.46 20.63 14.80
N VAL A 104 1.86 19.58 14.08
CA VAL A 104 0.93 18.56 13.56
C VAL A 104 0.14 17.90 14.68
N ARG A 105 0.81 17.54 15.78
CA ARG A 105 0.20 16.92 16.97
C ARG A 105 -0.95 17.75 17.54
N ARG A 106 -0.83 19.08 17.53
CA ARG A 106 -1.90 19.99 18.01
C ARG A 106 -3.13 19.97 17.11
N ASP A 107 -2.93 19.80 15.81
CA ASP A 107 -4.02 19.78 14.83
C ASP A 107 -4.75 18.42 14.78
N MET A 108 -4.06 17.33 15.14
CA MET A 108 -4.63 15.97 15.10
C MET A 108 -5.93 15.83 15.89
N GLY A 109 -6.10 16.55 17.01
CA GLY A 109 -7.32 16.48 17.82
C GLY A 109 -8.57 16.99 17.07
N TYR A 110 -8.41 18.05 16.26
CA TYR A 110 -9.49 18.56 15.42
C TYR A 110 -9.92 17.51 14.38
N PHE A 111 -8.95 16.98 13.64
CA PHE A 111 -9.20 15.99 12.60
C PHE A 111 -9.72 14.69 13.19
N ALA A 112 -9.28 14.30 14.38
CA ALA A 112 -9.88 13.21 15.10
C ALA A 112 -11.36 13.51 15.31
N ALA A 113 -11.73 14.58 16.02
CA ALA A 113 -13.13 14.89 16.35
C ALA A 113 -14.09 14.90 15.13
N HIS A 114 -13.63 15.35 13.97
CA HIS A 114 -14.46 15.55 12.76
C HIS A 114 -14.27 14.49 11.67
N ALA A 115 -13.39 13.51 11.85
CA ALA A 115 -13.10 12.52 10.80
C ALA A 115 -14.35 11.75 10.37
N ARG A 116 -14.52 11.59 9.05
CA ARG A 116 -15.45 10.64 8.43
C ARG A 116 -14.74 9.50 7.73
N CYS A 117 -13.61 9.80 7.13
CA CYS A 117 -12.75 8.81 6.50
C CYS A 117 -11.30 9.08 6.88
N VAL A 118 -10.56 8.03 7.22
CA VAL A 118 -9.12 8.08 7.45
C VAL A 118 -8.47 7.01 6.60
N ALA A 119 -7.58 7.39 5.68
CA ALA A 119 -6.79 6.44 4.91
C ALA A 119 -5.38 6.31 5.48
N VAL A 120 -4.88 5.08 5.49
CA VAL A 120 -3.53 4.75 5.95
C VAL A 120 -2.74 4.01 4.87
N LYS A 121 -1.45 4.33 4.80
CA LYS A 121 -0.44 3.59 4.08
C LYS A 121 0.84 3.62 4.88
N VAL A 122 1.59 2.53 4.86
CA VAL A 122 2.88 2.43 5.55
C VAL A 122 3.95 2.02 4.54
N HIS A 123 5.07 2.73 4.51
CA HIS A 123 6.29 2.23 3.88
C HIS A 123 7.14 1.49 4.90
N TYR A 124 7.67 0.35 4.49
CA TYR A 124 8.43 -0.58 5.31
C TYR A 124 9.52 -1.24 4.45
N PRO A 125 10.58 -1.79 5.06
CA PRO A 125 11.78 -2.22 4.35
C PRO A 125 11.61 -3.62 3.70
N GLY A 126 10.44 -3.88 3.13
CA GLY A 126 10.14 -5.08 2.34
C GLY A 126 9.67 -6.29 3.15
N VAL A 127 10.00 -7.47 2.62
CA VAL A 127 9.62 -8.79 3.12
C VAL A 127 10.87 -9.65 3.10
N ILE A 128 11.25 -10.21 4.25
CA ILE A 128 12.43 -11.07 4.44
C ILE A 128 12.06 -12.51 4.83
N HIS A 129 10.83 -12.76 5.30
CA HIS A 129 10.29 -14.09 5.56
C HIS A 129 9.26 -14.48 4.49
N GLY A 130 9.24 -15.76 4.09
CA GLY A 130 8.33 -16.26 3.04
C GLY A 130 8.76 -15.93 1.62
N VAL A 131 10.02 -15.50 1.41
CA VAL A 131 10.58 -15.25 0.07
C VAL A 131 10.53 -16.52 -0.77
N GLY A 132 10.00 -16.42 -1.99
CA GLY A 132 9.86 -17.55 -2.91
C GLY A 132 8.63 -18.44 -2.66
N GLN A 133 7.82 -18.15 -1.64
CA GLN A 133 6.54 -18.83 -1.44
C GLN A 133 5.45 -18.18 -2.28
N ASP A 134 4.59 -18.99 -2.88
CA ASP A 134 3.33 -18.50 -3.45
C ASP A 134 2.33 -18.24 -2.32
N LEU A 135 2.27 -16.98 -1.88
CA LEU A 135 1.35 -16.55 -0.82
C LEU A 135 -0.13 -16.78 -1.20
N GLY A 136 -0.46 -16.79 -2.51
CA GLY A 136 -1.82 -17.04 -2.99
C GLY A 136 -2.27 -18.48 -2.72
N ALA A 137 -1.35 -19.44 -2.79
CA ALA A 137 -1.61 -20.85 -2.54
C ALA A 137 -1.66 -21.22 -1.04
N LEU A 138 -1.26 -20.32 -0.13
CA LEU A 138 -1.28 -20.56 1.30
C LEU A 138 -2.69 -20.49 1.89
N THR A 139 -2.90 -21.09 3.06
CA THR A 139 -4.10 -20.82 3.86
C THR A 139 -4.01 -19.40 4.47
N ALA A 140 -5.14 -18.86 4.90
CA ALA A 140 -5.18 -17.53 5.52
C ALA A 140 -4.29 -17.45 6.77
N GLU A 141 -4.26 -18.50 7.58
CA GLU A 141 -3.46 -18.61 8.80
C GLU A 141 -1.96 -18.63 8.47
N LYS A 142 -1.56 -19.35 7.41
CA LYS A 142 -0.16 -19.39 6.96
C LYS A 142 0.27 -18.04 6.37
N ARG A 143 -0.59 -17.38 5.59
CA ARG A 143 -0.33 -16.00 5.12
C ARG A 143 -0.14 -15.04 6.30
N TYR A 144 -1.02 -15.12 7.29
CA TYR A 144 -0.90 -14.31 8.50
C TYR A 144 0.41 -14.59 9.24
N ALA A 145 0.81 -15.85 9.40
CA ALA A 145 2.08 -16.19 10.06
C ALA A 145 3.30 -15.59 9.35
N VAL A 146 3.32 -15.61 8.01
CA VAL A 146 4.39 -14.96 7.21
C VAL A 146 4.35 -13.45 7.39
N LEU A 147 3.17 -12.82 7.31
CA LEU A 147 3.00 -11.39 7.52
C LEU A 147 3.47 -10.98 8.93
N LYS A 148 3.07 -11.71 9.97
CA LYS A 148 3.48 -11.47 11.35
C LYS A 148 4.98 -11.55 11.51
N ALA A 149 5.62 -12.60 10.99
CA ALA A 149 7.07 -12.76 11.07
C ALA A 149 7.82 -11.55 10.48
N ASN A 150 7.35 -11.05 9.32
CA ASN A 150 7.91 -9.85 8.70
C ASN A 150 7.66 -8.58 9.54
N VAL A 151 6.43 -8.34 9.96
CA VAL A 151 6.07 -7.12 10.69
C VAL A 151 6.76 -7.05 12.05
N ASP A 152 6.90 -8.17 12.76
CA ASP A 152 7.61 -8.21 14.03
C ASP A 152 9.10 -7.91 13.84
N ALA A 153 9.74 -8.49 12.81
CA ALA A 153 11.18 -8.36 12.55
C ALA A 153 11.59 -7.00 11.97
N LEU A 154 10.70 -6.31 11.26
CA LEU A 154 11.04 -5.11 10.48
C LEU A 154 10.49 -3.83 11.11
N LYS A 155 11.22 -2.72 10.94
CA LYS A 155 10.79 -1.39 11.43
C LYS A 155 10.13 -0.60 10.30
N PRO A 156 8.95 0.02 10.52
CA PRO A 156 8.34 0.88 9.52
C PRO A 156 9.20 2.13 9.25
N LEU A 157 9.13 2.65 8.03
CA LEU A 157 9.92 3.79 7.55
C LEU A 157 9.09 5.08 7.53
N GLN A 158 7.86 5.00 6.99
CA GLN A 158 6.93 6.11 6.95
C GLN A 158 5.52 5.64 7.25
N VAL A 159 4.74 6.49 7.92
CA VAL A 159 3.28 6.33 8.06
C VAL A 159 2.61 7.50 7.37
N GLY A 160 1.80 7.20 6.35
CA GLY A 160 0.98 8.17 5.65
C GLY A 160 -0.45 8.13 6.19
N LEU A 161 -1.01 9.30 6.52
CA LEU A 161 -2.41 9.44 6.87
C LEU A 161 -3.05 10.50 5.97
N ALA A 162 -4.27 10.22 5.51
CA ALA A 162 -5.13 11.22 4.88
C ALA A 162 -6.50 11.19 5.58
N VAL A 163 -7.05 12.35 5.90
CA VAL A 163 -8.30 12.49 6.65
C VAL A 163 -9.25 13.38 5.87
N ALA A 164 -10.48 12.90 5.69
CA ALA A 164 -11.62 13.68 5.23
C ALA A 164 -12.56 13.89 6.42
N THR A 165 -12.91 15.13 6.71
CA THR A 165 -13.80 15.50 7.81
C THR A 165 -15.22 15.76 7.33
N ASP A 166 -16.16 15.83 8.27
CA ASP A 166 -17.58 16.10 7.99
C ASP A 166 -17.88 17.54 7.60
N ASP A 167 -17.06 18.49 8.04
CA ASP A 167 -17.11 19.89 7.63
C ASP A 167 -16.40 20.15 6.29
N GLY A 168 -15.97 19.09 5.59
CA GLY A 168 -15.36 19.19 4.26
C GLY A 168 -13.89 19.61 4.25
N ARG A 169 -13.19 19.57 5.39
CA ARG A 169 -11.74 19.76 5.44
C ARG A 169 -11.00 18.47 5.14
N PHE A 170 -9.77 18.65 4.68
CA PHE A 170 -8.87 17.57 4.35
C PHE A 170 -7.50 17.85 4.95
N ALA A 171 -6.89 16.82 5.53
CA ALA A 171 -5.48 16.84 5.90
C ALA A 171 -4.80 15.60 5.37
N SER A 172 -3.53 15.74 5.04
CA SER A 172 -2.66 14.59 4.85
C SER A 172 -1.28 14.83 5.45
N TRP A 173 -0.75 13.78 6.06
CA TRP A 173 0.52 13.78 6.76
C TRP A 173 1.36 12.58 6.31
N GLU A 174 2.64 12.82 6.13
CA GLU A 174 3.65 11.80 5.91
C GLU A 174 4.64 11.83 7.06
N PHE A 175 4.43 10.96 8.05
CA PHE A 175 5.33 10.85 9.19
C PHE A 175 6.56 10.05 8.79
N ASN A 176 7.72 10.70 8.81
CA ASN A 176 9.02 10.09 8.53
C ASN A 176 9.60 9.56 9.84
N LEU A 177 9.84 8.25 9.96
CA LEU A 177 10.28 7.64 11.22
C LEU A 177 11.80 7.54 11.31
N SER A 178 12.36 7.74 12.51
CA SER A 178 13.82 7.73 12.76
C SER A 178 14.39 6.38 13.19
N ASP A 179 13.54 5.43 13.55
CA ASP A 179 13.93 4.21 14.27
C ASP A 179 14.69 3.19 13.41
N PHE A 180 14.63 3.33 12.09
CA PHE A 180 15.26 2.42 11.13
C PHE A 180 16.69 2.86 10.78
N ASP A 181 17.63 1.93 10.89
CA ASP A 181 19.01 2.04 10.46
C ASP A 181 19.31 1.06 9.32
N PRO A 182 19.57 1.52 8.08
CA PRO A 182 19.85 0.64 6.95
C PRO A 182 21.15 -0.18 7.11
N VAL A 183 22.03 0.16 8.06
CA VAL A 183 23.26 -0.59 8.33
C VAL A 183 23.02 -1.73 9.33
N ALA A 184 22.16 -1.49 10.33
CA ALA A 184 22.00 -2.41 11.45
C ALA A 184 20.71 -3.25 11.39
N ASP A 185 19.64 -2.70 10.82
CA ASP A 185 18.32 -3.33 10.87
C ASP A 185 18.09 -4.29 9.69
N PRO A 186 17.36 -5.41 9.91
CA PRO A 186 16.98 -6.31 8.83
C PRO A 186 16.11 -5.60 7.80
N HIS A 187 16.33 -5.93 6.52
CA HIS A 187 15.59 -5.37 5.40
C HIS A 187 15.77 -6.17 4.12
N ALA A 188 14.85 -6.00 3.18
CA ALA A 188 15.05 -6.44 1.80
C ALA A 188 15.75 -5.33 1.00
N VAL A 189 16.96 -5.60 0.51
CA VAL A 189 17.79 -4.63 -0.24
C VAL A 189 17.04 -4.02 -1.43
N GLN A 190 16.29 -4.84 -2.18
CA GLN A 190 15.53 -4.37 -3.34
C GLN A 190 14.42 -3.38 -2.96
N SER A 191 13.80 -3.56 -1.78
CA SER A 191 12.80 -2.63 -1.28
C SER A 191 13.42 -1.27 -0.93
N LEU A 192 14.61 -1.25 -0.32
CA LEU A 192 15.31 0.01 -0.06
C LEU A 192 15.73 0.71 -1.36
N LEU A 193 16.24 -0.02 -2.34
CA LEU A 193 16.60 0.56 -3.63
C LEU A 193 15.37 1.16 -4.34
N HIS A 194 14.24 0.47 -4.29
CA HIS A 194 12.99 0.94 -4.88
C HIS A 194 12.51 2.24 -4.21
N LEU A 195 12.46 2.28 -2.87
CA LEU A 195 12.02 3.47 -2.14
C LEU A 195 12.99 4.64 -2.28
N GLY A 196 14.30 4.36 -2.33
CA GLY A 196 15.32 5.39 -2.59
C GLY A 196 15.15 6.04 -3.97
N ARG A 197 14.83 5.25 -5.01
CA ARG A 197 14.50 5.78 -6.35
C ARG A 197 13.21 6.61 -6.36
N ARG A 198 12.31 6.38 -5.41
CA ARG A 198 11.10 7.20 -5.17
C ARG A 198 11.36 8.40 -4.27
N GLY A 199 12.61 8.71 -3.93
CA GLY A 199 12.98 9.90 -3.17
C GLY A 199 13.07 9.71 -1.65
N LEU A 200 12.98 8.47 -1.15
CA LEU A 200 13.15 8.22 0.28
C LEU A 200 14.62 8.36 0.70
N ASN A 201 14.90 9.27 1.64
CA ASN A 201 16.26 9.54 2.13
C ASN A 201 16.49 8.96 3.53
N TYR A 202 17.10 7.78 3.61
CA TYR A 202 17.34 7.07 4.87
C TYR A 202 18.20 7.85 5.89
N LEU A 203 19.10 8.70 5.41
CA LEU A 203 19.93 9.51 6.32
C LEU A 203 19.08 10.60 6.98
N GLU A 204 18.20 11.26 6.24
CA GLU A 204 17.29 12.26 6.80
C GLU A 204 16.30 11.63 7.78
N HIS A 205 15.81 10.42 7.49
CA HIS A 205 15.02 9.63 8.44
C HIS A 205 15.73 9.50 9.79
N ARG A 206 16.99 9.03 9.80
CA ARG A 206 17.74 8.87 11.05
C ARG A 206 18.01 10.18 11.78
N LEU A 207 18.30 11.26 11.03
CA LEU A 207 18.72 12.53 11.62
C LEU A 207 17.55 13.41 12.09
N ARG A 208 16.41 13.34 11.41
CA ARG A 208 15.29 14.29 11.56
C ARG A 208 13.94 13.63 11.70
N GLY A 209 13.86 12.30 11.58
CA GLY A 209 12.61 11.55 11.68
C GLY A 209 11.97 11.68 13.06
N VAL A 210 10.66 11.48 13.11
CA VAL A 210 9.88 11.37 14.33
C VAL A 210 10.15 9.99 14.95
N PRO A 211 10.52 9.90 16.24
CA PRO A 211 10.58 8.63 16.92
C PRO A 211 9.22 7.93 16.89
N MET A 212 9.19 6.64 16.57
CA MET A 212 7.94 5.87 16.47
C MET A 212 7.13 5.97 17.77
N GLU A 213 7.78 5.95 18.93
CA GLU A 213 7.13 6.10 20.23
C GLU A 213 6.37 7.43 20.37
N GLU A 214 6.94 8.54 19.89
CA GLU A 214 6.30 9.85 19.90
C GLU A 214 5.07 9.86 18.98
N LEU A 215 5.16 9.22 17.80
CA LEU A 215 4.01 9.03 16.91
C LEU A 215 2.92 8.18 17.55
N THR A 216 3.28 7.04 18.15
CA THR A 216 2.36 6.16 18.87
C THR A 216 1.58 6.92 19.94
N ARG A 217 2.29 7.72 20.75
CA ARG A 217 1.68 8.54 21.81
C ARG A 217 0.71 9.57 21.23
N ALA A 218 1.08 10.27 20.17
CA ALA A 218 0.22 11.25 19.53
C ALA A 218 -1.04 10.62 18.91
N LEU A 219 -0.90 9.49 18.21
CA LEU A 219 -2.04 8.77 17.62
C LEU A 219 -3.00 8.26 18.70
N ARG A 220 -2.48 7.67 19.78
CA ARG A 220 -3.30 7.21 20.91
C ARG A 220 -4.02 8.37 21.61
N ARG A 221 -3.32 9.48 21.87
CA ARG A 221 -3.90 10.64 22.58
C ARG A 221 -4.93 11.40 21.75
N SER A 222 -4.71 11.54 20.44
CA SER A 222 -5.64 12.24 19.56
C SER A 222 -6.95 11.46 19.32
N GLY A 223 -6.90 10.12 19.41
CA GLY A 223 -8.05 9.27 19.07
C GLY A 223 -8.37 9.24 17.57
N LEU A 224 -7.45 9.71 16.73
CA LEU A 224 -7.65 9.82 15.28
C LEU A 224 -8.02 8.48 14.63
N LEU A 225 -7.35 7.41 15.07
CA LEU A 225 -7.53 6.03 14.57
C LEU A 225 -8.40 5.18 15.48
N SER A 226 -8.95 5.74 16.57
CA SER A 226 -9.78 5.00 17.49
C SER A 226 -11.09 4.58 16.84
N SER A 227 -11.53 3.35 17.14
CA SER A 227 -12.84 2.84 16.78
C SER A 227 -13.95 3.82 17.19
N ARG A 228 -14.60 4.42 16.19
CA ARG A 228 -15.68 5.39 16.39
C ARG A 228 -16.80 5.16 15.39
N PRO A 229 -18.07 5.24 15.82
CA PRO A 229 -19.20 5.09 14.92
C PRO A 229 -19.16 6.10 13.78
N GLY A 230 -19.33 5.64 12.54
CA GLY A 230 -19.42 6.50 11.37
C GLY A 230 -18.09 7.04 10.86
N VAL A 231 -16.96 6.48 11.32
CA VAL A 231 -15.62 6.75 10.77
C VAL A 231 -15.15 5.53 9.98
N SER A 232 -14.86 5.71 8.69
CA SER A 232 -14.32 4.65 7.82
C SER A 232 -12.79 4.70 7.77
N LEU A 233 -12.12 3.63 8.18
CA LEU A 233 -10.69 3.44 7.96
C LEU A 233 -10.47 2.81 6.58
N VAL A 234 -9.54 3.36 5.81
CA VAL A 234 -9.29 2.99 4.41
C VAL A 234 -7.83 2.58 4.23
N THR A 235 -7.60 1.55 3.43
CA THR A 235 -6.28 1.08 3.00
C THR A 235 -6.33 0.59 1.56
N HIS A 236 -5.19 0.24 0.97
CA HIS A 236 -5.08 -0.48 -0.30
C HIS A 236 -4.09 -1.63 -0.15
N THR A 237 -4.44 -2.85 -0.55
CA THR A 237 -3.60 -4.06 -0.34
C THR A 237 -3.17 -4.19 1.13
N GLY A 238 -4.16 -4.09 2.01
CA GLY A 238 -4.03 -3.50 3.33
C GLY A 238 -3.53 -4.40 4.44
N ALA A 239 -3.34 -5.70 4.21
CA ALA A 239 -2.89 -6.63 5.24
C ALA A 239 -1.64 -6.11 5.98
N TYR A 240 -0.59 -5.78 5.24
CA TYR A 240 0.65 -5.25 5.82
C TYR A 240 0.48 -3.84 6.41
N HIS A 241 -0.30 -2.96 5.77
CA HIS A 241 -0.51 -1.60 6.28
C HIS A 241 -1.24 -1.61 7.63
N LEU A 242 -2.29 -2.42 7.77
CA LEU A 242 -2.99 -2.59 9.05
C LEU A 242 -2.08 -3.24 10.09
N ALA A 243 -1.28 -4.24 9.69
CA ALA A 243 -0.36 -4.91 10.60
C ALA A 243 0.72 -3.97 11.15
N TYR A 244 1.37 -3.18 10.30
CA TYR A 244 2.30 -2.15 10.76
C TYR A 244 1.59 -1.04 11.55
N LEU A 245 0.39 -0.63 11.16
CA LEU A 245 -0.38 0.34 11.93
C LEU A 245 -0.66 -0.17 13.36
N MET A 246 -1.05 -1.45 13.49
CA MET A 246 -1.22 -2.09 14.78
C MET A 246 0.10 -2.19 15.56
N LYS A 247 1.23 -2.51 14.90
CA LYS A 247 2.56 -2.46 15.54
C LYS A 247 2.87 -1.07 16.10
N VAL A 248 2.68 -0.02 15.31
CA VAL A 248 2.86 1.38 15.75
C VAL A 248 1.92 1.68 16.91
N LEU A 249 0.62 1.38 16.78
CA LEU A 249 -0.37 1.63 17.82
C LEU A 249 -0.10 0.82 19.09
N ASN A 250 0.59 -0.31 19.03
CA ASN A 250 0.97 -1.11 20.18
C ASN A 250 2.34 -0.70 20.78
N GLY A 251 3.01 0.29 20.21
CA GLY A 251 4.32 0.76 20.70
C GLY A 251 5.49 -0.15 20.27
N GLY A 252 5.32 -0.91 19.20
CA GLY A 252 6.34 -1.82 18.68
C GLY A 252 6.20 -3.26 19.13
N ASP A 253 5.26 -3.57 20.03
CA ASP A 253 5.03 -4.92 20.52
C ASP A 253 4.68 -5.91 19.39
N PRO A 254 5.06 -7.20 19.53
CA PRO A 254 4.73 -8.23 18.56
C PRO A 254 3.21 -8.33 18.30
N LEU A 255 2.84 -8.66 17.06
CA LEU A 255 1.44 -8.88 16.71
C LEU A 255 0.84 -10.10 17.46
N PRO A 256 -0.49 -10.22 17.58
CA PRO A 256 -1.12 -11.40 18.18
C PRO A 256 -0.66 -12.73 17.55
N GLY A 257 -0.63 -13.81 18.34
CA GLY A 257 -0.06 -15.10 17.93
C GLY A 257 -0.74 -15.74 16.70
N ASP A 258 -2.03 -15.48 16.51
CA ASP A 258 -2.84 -16.02 15.43
C ASP A 258 -3.68 -14.95 14.73
N MET A 259 -4.25 -15.34 13.57
CA MET A 259 -5.01 -14.44 12.71
C MET A 259 -6.31 -13.97 13.38
N ALA A 260 -6.98 -14.83 14.15
CA ALA A 260 -8.23 -14.48 14.83
C ALA A 260 -7.99 -13.40 15.89
N GLY A 261 -6.94 -13.56 16.70
CA GLY A 261 -6.48 -12.58 17.67
C GLY A 261 -6.08 -11.26 17.02
N PHE A 262 -5.40 -11.30 15.86
CA PHE A 262 -5.07 -10.10 15.10
C PHE A 262 -6.30 -9.35 14.59
N LEU A 263 -7.22 -10.03 13.91
CA LEU A 263 -8.46 -9.42 13.42
C LEU A 263 -9.32 -8.90 14.57
N GLY A 264 -9.38 -9.62 15.71
CA GLY A 264 -10.03 -9.14 16.92
C GLY A 264 -9.37 -7.87 17.48
N SER A 265 -8.04 -7.76 17.43
CA SER A 265 -7.30 -6.57 17.86
C SER A 265 -7.55 -5.36 16.94
N VAL A 266 -7.57 -5.59 15.63
CA VAL A 266 -7.95 -4.58 14.63
C VAL A 266 -9.35 -4.06 14.91
N ARG A 267 -10.35 -4.94 15.07
CA ARG A 267 -11.74 -4.54 15.37
C ARG A 267 -11.86 -3.71 16.65
N ARG A 268 -11.19 -4.13 17.73
CA ARG A 268 -11.23 -3.39 19.00
C ARG A 268 -10.57 -2.01 18.90
N SER A 269 -9.46 -1.90 18.18
CA SER A 269 -8.65 -0.68 18.16
C SER A 269 -9.12 0.32 17.10
N LEU A 270 -9.44 -0.18 15.90
CA LEU A 270 -9.72 0.59 14.69
C LEU A 270 -11.20 0.56 14.28
N GLY A 271 -11.99 -0.37 14.83
CA GLY A 271 -13.40 -0.54 14.52
C GLY A 271 -13.67 -1.57 13.43
N GLU A 272 -14.94 -1.76 13.11
CA GLU A 272 -15.40 -2.68 12.06
C GLU A 272 -15.37 -2.04 10.66
N ASP A 273 -15.45 -0.70 10.59
CA ASP A 273 -15.51 0.09 9.35
C ASP A 273 -14.14 0.23 8.66
N VAL A 274 -13.49 -0.90 8.41
CA VAL A 274 -12.21 -0.98 7.69
C VAL A 274 -12.48 -1.43 6.25
N TYR A 275 -11.97 -0.66 5.28
CA TYR A 275 -12.19 -0.90 3.86
C TYR A 275 -10.86 -0.96 3.10
N ASP A 276 -10.74 -1.95 2.23
CA ASP A 276 -9.59 -2.13 1.35
C ASP A 276 -9.97 -1.82 -0.09
N VAL A 277 -9.38 -0.76 -0.65
CA VAL A 277 -9.62 -0.33 -2.04
C VAL A 277 -9.33 -1.46 -3.02
N ALA A 278 -8.27 -2.25 -2.81
CA ALA A 278 -7.92 -3.36 -3.69
C ALA A 278 -9.00 -4.45 -3.68
N ARG A 279 -9.63 -4.69 -2.51
CA ARG A 279 -10.77 -5.61 -2.44
C ARG A 279 -12.00 -5.01 -3.11
N MET A 280 -12.33 -3.75 -2.86
CA MET A 280 -13.49 -3.09 -3.45
C MET A 280 -13.45 -3.11 -4.98
N VAL A 281 -12.29 -2.80 -5.55
CA VAL A 281 -12.16 -2.78 -7.02
C VAL A 281 -12.06 -4.14 -7.67
N ALA A 282 -11.86 -5.22 -6.91
CA ALA A 282 -11.85 -6.58 -7.48
C ALA A 282 -13.20 -6.95 -8.11
N ASP A 283 -14.30 -6.34 -7.64
CA ASP A 283 -15.63 -6.53 -8.20
C ASP A 283 -15.95 -5.51 -9.32
N CYS A 284 -15.01 -4.61 -9.63
CA CYS A 284 -15.14 -3.63 -10.69
C CYS A 284 -14.53 -4.16 -11.99
N ARG A 285 -15.34 -4.18 -13.06
CA ARG A 285 -14.88 -4.63 -14.39
C ARG A 285 -13.74 -3.74 -14.91
N ASP A 286 -12.70 -4.37 -15.45
CA ASP A 286 -11.55 -3.72 -16.08
C ASP A 286 -10.80 -2.75 -15.15
N MET A 287 -10.83 -2.95 -13.82
CA MET A 287 -9.97 -2.17 -12.93
C MET A 287 -8.54 -2.73 -12.91
N PRO A 288 -7.51 -1.90 -13.11
CA PRO A 288 -6.12 -2.34 -13.00
C PRO A 288 -5.72 -2.67 -11.56
N VAL A 289 -4.61 -3.40 -11.42
CA VAL A 289 -3.98 -3.68 -10.13
C VAL A 289 -3.00 -2.55 -9.78
N GLY A 290 -2.97 -2.20 -8.49
CA GLY A 290 -2.07 -1.20 -7.94
C GLY A 290 -2.70 0.19 -7.88
N LEU A 291 -2.48 0.87 -6.76
CA LEU A 291 -3.19 2.09 -6.40
C LEU A 291 -2.99 3.21 -7.42
N GLU A 292 -1.79 3.38 -7.95
CA GLU A 292 -1.48 4.41 -8.93
C GLU A 292 -2.20 4.18 -10.27
N HIS A 293 -2.37 2.92 -10.70
CA HIS A 293 -3.14 2.60 -11.90
C HIS A 293 -4.64 2.74 -11.67
N ILE A 294 -5.13 2.32 -10.50
CA ILE A 294 -6.53 2.54 -10.09
C ILE A 294 -6.83 4.04 -10.09
N ALA A 295 -5.95 4.85 -9.51
CA ALA A 295 -6.06 6.31 -9.52
C ALA A 295 -6.12 6.87 -10.95
N GLY A 296 -5.26 6.38 -11.85
CA GLY A 296 -5.30 6.76 -13.27
C GLY A 296 -6.62 6.38 -13.95
N ARG A 297 -7.16 5.19 -13.68
CA ARG A 297 -8.45 4.71 -14.21
C ARG A 297 -9.63 5.54 -13.70
N LEU A 298 -9.59 5.92 -12.42
CA LEU A 298 -10.57 6.81 -11.78
C LEU A 298 -10.35 8.29 -12.11
N LYS A 299 -9.30 8.62 -12.88
CA LYS A 299 -8.92 9.98 -13.28
C LYS A 299 -8.69 10.92 -12.08
N LEU A 300 -8.10 10.38 -11.01
CA LEU A 300 -7.76 11.17 -9.82
C LEU A 300 -6.66 12.17 -10.14
N ALA A 301 -6.71 13.34 -9.49
CA ALA A 301 -5.59 14.25 -9.57
C ALA A 301 -4.42 13.71 -8.75
N PRO A 302 -3.16 13.90 -9.20
CA PRO A 302 -2.02 13.57 -8.37
C PRO A 302 -2.02 14.46 -7.12
N PRO A 303 -1.71 13.89 -5.94
CA PRO A 303 -1.48 14.69 -4.73
C PRO A 303 -0.39 15.73 -4.97
N LEU A 304 -0.47 16.87 -4.26
CA LEU A 304 0.57 17.89 -4.30
C LEU A 304 1.78 17.40 -3.48
N ALA A 305 2.62 16.56 -4.10
CA ALA A 305 3.87 16.05 -3.56
C ALA A 305 4.87 15.78 -4.70
N LEU A 306 6.16 16.01 -4.45
CA LEU A 306 7.22 15.74 -5.45
C LEU A 306 7.43 14.24 -5.67
N HIS A 307 7.06 13.40 -4.69
CA HIS A 307 7.29 11.96 -4.68
C HIS A 307 6.09 11.19 -4.12
N PRO A 308 5.64 10.09 -4.78
CA PRO A 308 4.52 9.29 -4.31
C PRO A 308 4.99 8.34 -3.20
N LEU A 309 5.10 8.85 -1.98
CA LEU A 309 5.46 8.09 -0.78
C LEU A 309 4.20 7.72 0.04
N ALA A 310 4.31 7.54 1.35
CA ALA A 310 3.24 7.00 2.17
C ALA A 310 2.04 7.95 2.22
N GLY A 311 2.27 9.25 2.43
CA GLY A 311 1.21 10.26 2.53
C GLY A 311 0.45 10.44 1.22
N ALA A 312 1.19 10.56 0.11
CA ALA A 312 0.57 10.64 -1.23
C ALA A 312 -0.26 9.39 -1.55
N GLY A 313 0.23 8.20 -1.19
CA GLY A 313 -0.55 6.97 -1.34
C GLY A 313 -1.80 6.94 -0.46
N SER A 314 -1.75 7.46 0.76
CA SER A 314 -2.96 7.58 1.61
C SER A 314 -3.99 8.53 0.99
N VAL A 315 -3.58 9.64 0.37
CA VAL A 315 -4.49 10.54 -0.35
C VAL A 315 -5.17 9.82 -1.51
N LEU A 316 -4.40 9.11 -2.35
CA LEU A 316 -4.95 8.34 -3.47
C LEU A 316 -5.92 7.24 -2.99
N ALA A 317 -5.60 6.54 -1.90
CA ALA A 317 -6.48 5.52 -1.34
C ALA A 317 -7.78 6.12 -0.80
N LEU A 318 -7.70 7.27 -0.11
CA LEU A 318 -8.87 7.98 0.40
C LEU A 318 -9.79 8.44 -0.72
N GLU A 319 -9.23 9.10 -1.74
CA GLU A 319 -10.01 9.63 -2.87
C GLU A 319 -10.61 8.49 -3.70
N ALA A 320 -9.85 7.42 -3.97
CA ALA A 320 -10.38 6.23 -4.62
C ALA A 320 -11.55 5.62 -3.84
N PHE A 321 -11.42 5.47 -2.52
CA PHE A 321 -12.51 4.96 -1.68
C PHE A 321 -13.76 5.83 -1.75
N ILE A 322 -13.62 7.16 -1.62
CA ILE A 322 -14.74 8.09 -1.69
C ILE A 322 -15.45 7.97 -3.04
N ILE A 323 -14.70 7.97 -4.15
CA ILE A 323 -15.28 7.85 -5.48
C ILE A 323 -15.99 6.50 -5.66
N LEU A 324 -15.34 5.40 -5.27
CA LEU A 324 -15.94 4.07 -5.37
C LEU A 324 -17.22 3.98 -4.53
N ARG A 325 -17.18 4.43 -3.28
CA ARG A 325 -18.32 4.40 -2.37
C ARG A 325 -19.53 5.10 -2.99
N TYR A 326 -19.38 6.35 -3.46
CA TYR A 326 -20.53 7.14 -3.88
C TYR A 326 -20.92 6.95 -5.35
N HIS A 327 -19.96 6.76 -6.25
CA HIS A 327 -20.25 6.65 -7.69
C HIS A 327 -20.39 5.21 -8.18
N GLN A 328 -19.58 4.28 -7.65
CA GLN A 328 -19.64 2.88 -8.07
C GLN A 328 -20.65 2.08 -7.24
N PHE A 329 -20.66 2.27 -5.92
CA PHE A 329 -21.45 1.48 -4.98
C PHE A 329 -22.65 2.23 -4.39
N ARG A 330 -22.95 3.45 -4.86
CA ARG A 330 -24.14 4.25 -4.49
C ARG A 330 -24.33 4.42 -2.97
N GLY A 331 -23.23 4.47 -2.23
CA GLY A 331 -23.17 4.68 -0.78
C GLY A 331 -23.10 3.40 0.06
N ASP A 332 -23.51 2.24 -0.47
CA ASP A 332 -23.51 0.97 0.26
C ASP A 332 -22.23 0.17 -0.03
N VAL A 333 -21.36 0.11 0.99
CA VAL A 333 -20.10 -0.63 0.95
C VAL A 333 -20.08 -1.75 1.99
N THR A 334 -21.22 -2.13 2.56
CA THR A 334 -21.33 -3.08 3.68
C THR A 334 -20.68 -4.44 3.38
N THR A 335 -20.81 -4.95 2.14
CA THR A 335 -20.18 -6.18 1.66
C THR A 335 -18.66 -6.19 1.79
N TYR A 336 -18.01 -5.02 1.79
CA TYR A 336 -16.55 -4.89 1.87
C TYR A 336 -16.03 -4.63 3.29
N ARG A 337 -16.95 -4.43 4.25
CA ARG A 337 -16.61 -4.05 5.63
C ARG A 337 -15.75 -5.15 6.28
N GLY A 338 -14.56 -4.77 6.74
CA GLY A 338 -13.64 -5.67 7.45
C GLY A 338 -13.01 -6.75 6.56
N VAL A 339 -13.18 -6.66 5.23
CA VAL A 339 -12.60 -7.58 4.26
C VAL A 339 -11.30 -6.99 3.74
N VAL A 340 -10.17 -7.56 4.17
CA VAL A 340 -8.84 -7.01 3.90
C VAL A 340 -8.09 -7.89 2.89
N HIS A 341 -7.61 -7.27 1.81
CA HIS A 341 -6.85 -7.97 0.79
C HIS A 341 -5.54 -8.52 1.37
N GLY A 342 -5.27 -9.81 1.14
CA GLY A 342 -4.06 -10.50 1.61
C GLY A 342 -4.19 -11.25 2.94
N LEU A 343 -5.32 -11.14 3.65
CA LEU A 343 -5.61 -11.94 4.85
C LEU A 343 -6.69 -12.98 4.53
N GLN A 344 -7.91 -12.53 4.29
CA GLN A 344 -9.03 -13.39 3.93
C GLN A 344 -8.94 -13.72 2.43
N THR A 345 -9.04 -15.00 2.08
CA THR A 345 -9.41 -15.43 0.72
C THR A 345 -10.87 -15.05 0.53
N VAL A 346 -11.14 -14.14 -0.41
CA VAL A 346 -12.50 -13.88 -0.89
C VAL A 346 -12.55 -14.23 -2.36
#